data_AF-A0AAD9J5U3-F1
#
_entry.id   AF-A0AAD9J5U3-F1
#
_cell.length_a   1.000
_cell.length_b   1.000
_cell.length_c   1.000
_cell.angle_alpha   90.00
_cell.angle_beta   90.00
_cell.angle_gamma   90.00
#
_symmetry.space_group_name_H-M   'P 1'
#
loop_
_entity.id
_entity.type
_entity.pdbx_description
1 polymer ?
#
loop_
_entity_poly.entity_id
_entity_poly.type
_entity_poly.pdbx_seq_one_letter_code
_entity_poly.pdbx_strand_id
1 'polypeptide(L)'
;MAPMSKVKLFDISCNRLTHIPDITTAFPALQKFVAPSNEIVTMTRSMAGNVYLNNNRMTRLPDLSNVRDRIYILTMSGNNISDIPDGTFPLLPVCSYLDLSRNGLTKFPDLSNVTNLEYLYLSSNKIGSIPHLPQMTSLLTLELNDNNLTELPDLTNLSSRLSHLELKDNEIYDFPEDFLVKMTRLRTLTLGRRSSDHPTTCISPVHLSGRKFENITLDELRPQSVDQQRVYSKLSRPWHCPLSVETLTSCRSHIECGILCRKQPNCLMFHYHSNTCLVTNIEGPLDQEDFPQYSDWYIVKS
;
A
#
# COMPACT_ATOMS: atom_id res chain seq x y z
N MET A 1 2.90 17.99 43.26
CA MET A 1 2.33 16.62 43.39
C MET A 1 3.48 15.63 43.49
N ALA A 2 3.39 14.61 44.34
CA ALA A 2 4.40 13.55 44.37
C ALA A 2 4.37 12.75 43.05
N PRO A 3 5.53 12.29 42.53
CA PRO A 3 5.60 11.55 41.27
C PRO A 3 4.85 10.21 41.39
N MET A 4 3.96 9.94 40.44
CA MET A 4 3.19 8.70 40.35
C MET A 4 4.00 7.63 39.62
N SER A 5 5.07 7.16 40.26
CA SER A 5 6.10 6.27 39.68
C SER A 5 5.62 4.89 39.22
N LYS A 6 4.41 4.46 39.59
CA LYS A 6 3.84 3.17 39.18
C LYS A 6 2.98 3.27 37.91
N VAL A 7 2.63 4.47 37.47
CA VAL A 7 1.75 4.68 36.31
C VAL A 7 2.53 4.42 35.03
N LYS A 8 2.09 3.41 34.26
CA LYS A 8 2.67 3.03 32.96
C LYS A 8 1.80 3.44 31.78
N LEU A 9 0.50 3.60 32.01
CA LEU A 9 -0.48 4.01 31.00
C LEU A 9 -1.26 5.20 31.56
N PHE A 10 -1.33 6.26 30.78
CA PHE A 10 -2.13 7.43 31.12
C PHE A 10 -3.04 7.75 29.94
N ASP A 11 -4.34 7.58 30.16
CA ASP A 11 -5.39 7.72 29.17
C ASP A 11 -6.30 8.89 29.55
N ILE A 12 -6.40 9.86 28.65
CA ILE A 12 -7.22 11.05 28.75
C ILE A 12 -8.08 11.23 27.49
N SER A 13 -8.33 10.13 26.76
CA SER A 13 -9.15 10.11 25.54
C SER A 13 -10.55 10.66 25.74
N CYS A 14 -11.17 11.12 24.65
CA CYS A 14 -12.58 11.52 24.62
C CYS A 14 -12.94 12.63 25.61
N ASN A 15 -12.03 13.59 25.79
CA ASN A 15 -12.25 14.79 26.59
C ASN A 15 -12.28 16.03 25.69
N ARG A 16 -12.21 17.23 26.29
CA ARG A 16 -12.14 18.51 25.57
C ARG A 16 -10.85 19.26 25.89
N LEU A 17 -9.77 18.51 26.10
CA LEU A 17 -8.48 19.09 26.47
C LEU A 17 -7.92 19.82 25.26
N THR A 18 -7.42 21.04 25.48
CA THR A 18 -6.81 21.87 24.42
C THR A 18 -5.29 21.87 24.47
N HIS A 19 -4.72 21.52 25.63
CA HIS A 19 -3.28 21.55 25.89
C HIS A 19 -2.93 20.40 26.83
N ILE A 20 -1.77 19.77 26.60
CA ILE A 20 -1.18 18.83 27.55
C ILE A 20 0.02 19.53 28.21
N PRO A 21 -0.02 19.76 29.54
CA PRO A 21 1.12 20.35 30.24
C PRO A 21 2.30 19.38 30.26
N ASP A 22 3.50 19.88 30.57
CA ASP A 22 4.64 19.01 30.82
C ASP A 22 4.39 18.16 32.08
N ILE A 23 4.09 16.89 31.88
CA ILE A 23 3.84 15.90 32.93
C ILE A 23 5.04 14.96 33.18
N THR A 24 6.23 15.28 32.64
CA THR A 24 7.46 14.45 32.71
C THR A 24 7.81 14.06 34.13
N THR A 25 7.67 15.02 35.06
CA THR A 25 7.95 14.84 36.48
C THR A 25 6.84 14.10 37.22
N ALA A 26 5.61 14.13 36.71
CA ALA A 26 4.46 13.48 37.33
C ALA A 26 4.44 11.97 37.04
N PHE A 27 4.83 11.53 35.84
CA PHE A 27 4.74 10.13 35.41
C PHE A 27 6.08 9.61 34.84
N PRO A 28 7.12 9.43 35.68
CA PRO A 28 8.46 9.08 35.21
C PRO A 28 8.59 7.68 34.62
N ALA A 29 7.63 6.79 34.89
CA ALA A 29 7.60 5.41 34.38
C ALA A 29 6.58 5.21 33.24
N LEU A 30 6.08 6.30 32.65
CA LEU A 30 5.05 6.23 31.64
C LEU A 30 5.58 5.54 30.38
N GLN A 31 4.87 4.50 29.93
CA GLN A 31 5.20 3.74 28.74
C GLN A 31 4.24 4.05 27.60
N LYS A 32 2.98 4.34 27.92
CA LYS A 32 1.90 4.59 26.96
C LYS A 32 1.10 5.81 27.35
N PHE A 33 1.01 6.77 26.44
CA PHE A 33 0.20 7.97 26.58
C PHE A 33 -0.91 7.98 25.52
N VAL A 34 -2.16 8.06 25.97
CA VAL A 34 -3.35 7.92 25.12
C VAL A 34 -4.21 9.16 25.30
N ALA A 35 -4.31 10.00 24.28
CA ALA A 35 -5.18 11.17 24.29
C ALA A 35 -5.93 11.39 22.96
N PRO A 36 -6.48 10.36 22.30
CA PRO A 36 -7.27 10.56 21.11
C PRO A 36 -8.58 11.29 21.40
N SER A 37 -9.15 11.92 20.38
CA SER A 37 -10.48 12.56 20.44
C SER A 37 -10.55 13.64 21.51
N ASN A 38 -9.66 14.62 21.40
CA ASN A 38 -9.60 15.82 22.22
C ASN A 38 -9.52 17.06 21.31
N GLU A 39 -9.21 18.23 21.86
CA GLU A 39 -9.00 19.47 21.10
C GLU A 39 -7.54 19.96 21.21
N ILE A 40 -6.59 19.02 21.41
CA ILE A 40 -5.20 19.36 21.74
C ILE A 40 -4.56 20.05 20.56
N VAL A 41 -4.02 21.25 20.79
CA VAL A 41 -3.29 22.03 19.79
C VAL A 41 -1.78 21.85 19.96
N THR A 42 -1.31 21.73 21.21
CA THR A 42 0.11 21.62 21.53
C THR A 42 0.36 20.65 22.68
N MET A 43 1.47 19.92 22.57
CA MET A 43 2.06 19.14 23.65
C MET A 43 3.56 19.48 23.68
N THR A 44 4.02 20.05 24.78
CA THR A 44 5.38 20.61 24.85
C THR A 44 6.46 19.54 24.76
N ARG A 45 6.21 18.36 25.34
CA ARG A 45 7.19 17.26 25.41
C ARG A 45 6.51 15.93 25.70
N SER A 46 6.96 14.87 25.03
CA SER A 46 6.56 13.50 25.37
C SER A 46 7.52 12.85 26.39
N MET A 47 6.97 11.98 27.23
CA MET A 47 7.70 11.10 28.16
C MET A 47 7.35 9.61 28.01
N ALA A 48 6.35 9.31 27.18
CA ALA A 48 5.93 7.95 26.93
C ALA A 48 6.69 7.37 25.75
N GLY A 49 6.92 6.05 25.79
CA GLY A 49 7.35 5.30 24.62
C GLY A 49 6.27 5.34 23.54
N ASN A 50 5.07 4.84 23.81
CA ASN A 50 4.01 4.83 22.81
C ASN A 50 3.06 6.02 22.99
N VAL A 51 2.79 6.74 21.90
CA VAL A 51 2.01 7.98 21.92
C VAL A 51 0.84 7.87 20.94
N TYR A 52 -0.36 8.13 21.45
CA TYR A 52 -1.60 8.09 20.67
C TYR A 52 -2.35 9.42 20.79
N LEU A 53 -2.33 10.23 19.74
CA LEU A 53 -2.82 11.61 19.69
C LEU A 53 -3.84 11.82 18.54
N ASN A 54 -4.49 10.75 18.08
CA ASN A 54 -5.40 10.80 16.95
C ASN A 54 -6.60 11.72 17.21
N ASN A 55 -7.17 12.33 16.17
CA ASN A 55 -8.37 13.17 16.26
C ASN A 55 -8.19 14.31 17.28
N ASN A 56 -7.21 15.17 17.02
CA ASN A 56 -6.92 16.37 17.79
C ASN A 56 -6.80 17.56 16.83
N ARG A 57 -6.24 18.70 17.28
CA ARG A 57 -6.05 19.90 16.47
C ARG A 57 -4.57 20.30 16.38
N MET A 58 -3.67 19.32 16.46
CA MET A 58 -2.24 19.59 16.48
C MET A 58 -1.78 20.03 15.10
N THR A 59 -0.95 21.07 15.06
CA THR A 59 -0.37 21.61 13.82
C THR A 59 1.07 21.19 13.59
N ARG A 60 1.69 20.59 14.61
CA ARG A 60 3.09 20.14 14.63
C ARG A 60 3.24 18.92 15.54
N LEU A 61 4.30 18.14 15.36
CA LEU A 61 4.65 17.06 16.27
C LEU A 61 5.09 17.60 17.64
N PRO A 62 4.85 16.85 18.73
CA PRO A 62 5.44 17.17 20.03
C PRO A 62 6.96 16.99 20.01
N ASP A 63 7.66 17.59 20.97
CA ASP A 63 9.09 17.29 21.19
C ASP A 63 9.25 15.84 21.68
N LEU A 64 9.89 15.01 20.85
CA LEU A 64 10.14 13.60 21.10
C LEU A 64 11.59 13.33 21.56
N SER A 65 12.43 14.36 21.76
CA SER A 65 13.88 14.19 21.93
C SER A 65 14.29 13.27 23.08
N ASN A 66 13.53 13.28 24.17
CA ASN A 66 13.85 12.54 25.39
C ASN A 66 13.33 11.11 25.40
N VAL A 67 12.53 10.73 24.40
CA VAL A 67 11.87 9.42 24.31
C VAL A 67 12.17 8.71 22.99
N ARG A 68 13.11 9.23 22.21
CA ARG A 68 13.55 8.70 20.91
C ARG A 68 13.80 7.20 20.92
N ASP A 69 14.50 6.70 21.93
CA ASP A 69 14.86 5.28 22.07
C ASP A 69 13.75 4.40 22.65
N ARG A 70 12.56 4.96 22.87
CA ARG A 70 11.42 4.27 23.47
C ARG A 70 10.16 4.36 22.62
N ILE A 71 10.15 5.18 21.57
CA ILE A 71 8.98 5.35 20.71
C ILE A 71 8.90 4.24 19.69
N TYR A 72 8.09 3.24 19.98
CA TYR A 72 7.75 2.19 19.03
C TYR A 72 6.54 2.57 18.17
N ILE A 73 5.53 3.20 18.79
CA ILE A 73 4.27 3.55 18.13
C ILE A 73 4.00 5.05 18.31
N LEU A 74 3.83 5.75 17.19
CA LEU A 74 3.37 7.13 17.13
C LEU A 74 2.16 7.22 16.21
N THR A 75 1.00 7.59 16.78
CA THR A 75 -0.22 7.82 16.01
C THR A 75 -0.71 9.23 16.25
N MET A 76 -0.87 9.99 15.17
CA MET A 76 -1.36 11.36 15.17
C MET A 76 -2.32 11.59 13.99
N SER A 77 -3.07 10.56 13.59
CA SER A 77 -4.03 10.70 12.49
C SER A 77 -5.19 11.63 12.85
N GLY A 78 -5.77 12.31 11.87
CA GLY A 78 -6.87 13.25 12.12
C GLY A 78 -6.44 14.49 12.90
N ASN A 79 -5.34 15.11 12.48
CA ASN A 79 -4.84 16.37 13.03
C ASN A 79 -4.70 17.43 11.90
N ASN A 80 -4.07 18.56 12.19
CA ASN A 80 -3.85 19.67 11.26
C ASN A 80 -2.36 19.85 10.91
N ILE A 81 -1.58 18.76 10.91
CA ILE A 81 -0.15 18.80 10.60
C ILE A 81 0.02 18.98 9.10
N SER A 82 0.71 20.04 8.67
CA SER A 82 0.90 20.35 7.24
C SER A 82 2.35 20.21 6.77
N ASP A 83 3.29 20.23 7.72
CA ASP A 83 4.71 20.10 7.48
C ASP A 83 5.38 19.39 8.65
N ILE A 84 6.45 18.66 8.36
CA ILE A 84 7.26 17.97 9.35
C ILE A 84 8.72 18.32 9.06
N PRO A 85 9.45 18.92 10.02
CA PRO A 85 10.84 19.28 9.80
C PRO A 85 11.70 18.07 9.40
N ASP A 86 12.59 18.27 8.43
CA ASP A 86 13.57 17.27 8.02
C ASP A 86 14.39 16.77 9.23
N GLY A 87 14.78 15.50 9.22
CA GLY A 87 15.48 14.88 10.33
C GLY A 87 14.63 14.54 11.56
N THR A 88 13.31 14.79 11.57
CA THR A 88 12.44 14.44 12.72
C THR A 88 12.41 12.94 13.01
N PHE A 89 12.16 12.11 11.99
CA PHE A 89 12.00 10.66 12.15
C PHE A 89 13.30 9.85 12.12
N PRO A 90 14.38 10.24 11.41
CA PRO A 90 15.70 9.65 11.58
C PRO A 90 16.18 9.57 13.04
N LEU A 91 15.63 10.43 13.90
CA LEU A 91 15.93 10.47 15.32
C LEU A 91 15.02 9.56 16.16
N LEU A 92 14.15 8.73 15.57
CA LEU A 92 13.30 7.75 16.25
C LEU A 92 13.73 6.33 15.87
N PRO A 93 14.88 5.86 16.37
CA PRO A 93 15.52 4.65 15.86
C PRO A 93 14.69 3.38 16.08
N VAL A 94 13.79 3.36 17.06
CA VAL A 94 12.99 2.17 17.40
C VAL A 94 11.53 2.23 16.94
N CYS A 95 11.14 3.27 16.20
CA CYS A 95 9.76 3.43 15.75
C CYS A 95 9.42 2.41 14.65
N SER A 96 8.41 1.56 14.91
CA SER A 96 7.93 0.55 13.96
C SER A 96 6.58 0.87 13.36
N TYR A 97 5.79 1.75 14.01
CA TYR A 97 4.45 2.12 13.58
C TYR A 97 4.28 3.64 13.62
N LEU A 98 4.02 4.23 12.45
CA LEU A 98 3.77 5.65 12.28
C LEU A 98 2.46 5.87 11.51
N ASP A 99 1.50 6.51 12.16
CA ASP A 99 0.24 6.93 11.52
C ASP A 99 0.10 8.45 11.57
N LEU A 100 0.14 9.06 10.39
CA LEU A 100 -0.05 10.48 10.12
C LEU A 100 -1.19 10.72 9.12
N SER A 101 -2.09 9.74 8.96
CA SER A 101 -3.21 9.83 8.04
C SER A 101 -4.17 10.97 8.40
N ARG A 102 -4.96 11.46 7.45
CA ARG A 102 -5.95 12.53 7.68
C ARG A 102 -5.33 13.77 8.32
N ASN A 103 -4.23 14.22 7.72
CA ASN A 103 -3.56 15.47 8.06
C ASN A 103 -3.56 16.38 6.82
N GLY A 104 -2.73 17.42 6.80
CA GLY A 104 -2.56 18.33 5.67
C GLY A 104 -1.18 18.27 5.04
N LEU A 105 -0.46 17.15 5.16
CA LEU A 105 0.93 17.03 4.70
C LEU A 105 1.01 17.25 3.20
N THR A 106 1.82 18.21 2.77
CA THR A 106 2.05 18.50 1.34
C THR A 106 3.30 17.82 0.80
N LYS A 107 4.21 17.41 1.69
CA LYS A 107 5.44 16.69 1.37
C LYS A 107 5.46 15.37 2.14
N PHE A 108 6.11 14.37 1.54
CA PHE A 108 6.42 13.13 2.23
C PHE A 108 7.42 13.43 3.37
N PRO A 109 7.22 12.89 4.59
CA PRO A 109 8.12 13.12 5.70
C PRO A 109 9.53 12.57 5.41
N ASP A 110 10.58 13.24 5.89
CA ASP A 110 11.94 12.70 5.78
C ASP A 110 12.07 11.40 6.60
N LEU A 111 12.20 10.28 5.89
CA LEU A 111 12.41 8.94 6.42
C LEU A 111 13.73 8.32 5.93
N SER A 112 14.66 9.15 5.45
CA SER A 112 15.87 8.71 4.72
C SER A 112 16.79 7.75 5.49
N ASN A 113 16.74 7.76 6.83
CA ASN A 113 17.54 6.89 7.70
C ASN A 113 16.69 6.02 8.66
N VAL A 114 15.41 5.84 8.35
CA VAL A 114 14.51 5.05 9.22
C VAL A 114 14.53 3.58 8.78
N THR A 115 15.17 2.72 9.58
CA THR A 115 15.39 1.30 9.23
C THR A 115 14.41 0.33 9.85
N ASN A 116 13.74 0.72 10.95
CA ASN A 116 12.89 -0.17 11.75
C ASN A 116 11.38 0.02 11.52
N LEU A 117 10.98 0.97 10.67
CA LEU A 117 9.57 1.23 10.40
C LEU A 117 8.95 0.08 9.60
N GLU A 118 7.91 -0.53 10.15
CA GLU A 118 7.19 -1.65 9.55
C GLU A 118 5.84 -1.21 8.96
N TYR A 119 5.20 -0.22 9.60
CA TYR A 119 3.90 0.28 9.19
C TYR A 119 3.92 1.81 9.06
N LEU A 120 3.60 2.30 7.86
CA LEU A 120 3.51 3.72 7.56
C LEU A 120 2.16 4.05 6.94
N TYR A 121 1.38 4.88 7.64
CA TYR A 121 0.07 5.33 7.20
C TYR A 121 0.09 6.85 6.96
N LEU A 122 -0.16 7.22 5.71
CA LEU A 122 -0.15 8.60 5.22
C LEU A 122 -1.40 8.92 4.39
N SER A 123 -2.44 8.08 4.47
CA SER A 123 -3.68 8.25 3.72
C SER A 123 -4.40 9.57 4.03
N SER A 124 -5.14 10.14 3.09
CA SER A 124 -5.85 11.42 3.23
C SER A 124 -4.92 12.57 3.63
N ASN A 125 -3.89 12.80 2.82
CA ASN A 125 -3.00 13.95 2.89
C ASN A 125 -2.97 14.65 1.51
N LYS A 126 -1.96 15.48 1.23
CA LYS A 126 -1.78 16.21 -0.04
C LYS A 126 -0.39 15.98 -0.62
N ILE A 127 0.17 14.80 -0.39
CA ILE A 127 1.54 14.45 -0.80
C ILE A 127 1.56 14.30 -2.31
N GLY A 128 2.42 15.08 -2.99
CA GLY A 128 2.54 15.07 -4.44
C GLY A 128 3.59 14.08 -4.99
N SER A 129 4.59 13.74 -4.18
CA SER A 129 5.66 12.81 -4.58
C SER A 129 6.27 12.15 -3.35
N ILE A 130 6.95 11.02 -3.59
CA ILE A 130 7.63 10.24 -2.56
C ILE A 130 9.12 10.19 -2.96
N PRO A 131 10.04 10.61 -2.07
CA PRO A 131 11.46 10.53 -2.34
C PRO A 131 11.92 9.06 -2.40
N HIS A 132 13.13 8.82 -2.90
CA HIS A 132 13.73 7.50 -2.80
C HIS A 132 13.95 7.12 -1.32
N LEU A 133 13.64 5.87 -0.95
CA LEU A 133 13.67 5.38 0.43
C LEU A 133 14.71 4.27 0.61
N PRO A 134 16.03 4.56 0.50
CA PRO A 134 17.06 3.54 0.41
C PRO A 134 17.23 2.69 1.67
N GLN A 135 16.88 3.23 2.84
CA GLN A 135 17.10 2.57 4.13
C GLN A 135 15.85 1.93 4.73
N MET A 136 14.68 2.07 4.11
CA MET A 136 13.41 1.56 4.64
C MET A 136 13.21 0.06 4.38
N THR A 137 14.21 -0.74 4.73
CA THR A 137 14.25 -2.18 4.44
C THR A 137 13.25 -3.00 5.26
N SER A 138 12.64 -2.42 6.30
CA SER A 138 11.71 -3.10 7.20
C SER A 138 10.23 -2.98 6.84
N LEU A 139 9.88 -2.12 5.88
CA LEU A 139 8.49 -1.74 5.67
C LEU A 139 7.64 -2.90 5.15
N LEU A 140 6.56 -3.21 5.87
CA LEU A 140 5.58 -4.26 5.53
C LEU A 140 4.33 -3.67 4.89
N THR A 141 3.92 -2.49 5.34
CA THR A 141 2.69 -1.81 4.92
C THR A 141 2.94 -0.33 4.68
N LEU A 142 2.50 0.14 3.51
CA LEU A 142 2.53 1.54 3.11
C LEU A 142 1.14 1.94 2.60
N GLU A 143 0.46 2.82 3.33
CA GLU A 143 -0.82 3.36 2.92
C GLU A 143 -0.72 4.83 2.54
N LEU A 144 -1.10 5.16 1.32
CA LEU A 144 -1.00 6.47 0.69
C LEU A 144 -2.30 6.85 -0.03
N ASN A 145 -3.41 6.21 0.31
CA ASN A 145 -4.68 6.51 -0.34
C ASN A 145 -5.04 7.99 -0.21
N ASP A 146 -5.79 8.56 -1.16
CA ASP A 146 -6.31 9.93 -1.06
C ASP A 146 -5.17 10.95 -0.83
N ASN A 147 -4.24 10.97 -1.78
CA ASN A 147 -3.12 11.90 -1.87
C ASN A 147 -3.06 12.45 -3.32
N ASN A 148 -2.04 13.25 -3.62
CA ASN A 148 -1.88 13.90 -4.93
C ASN A 148 -0.70 13.30 -5.71
N LEU A 149 -0.38 12.01 -5.53
CA LEU A 149 0.73 11.37 -6.22
C LEU A 149 0.43 11.29 -7.72
N THR A 150 1.34 11.81 -8.54
CA THR A 150 1.24 11.77 -10.00
C THR A 150 2.07 10.65 -10.63
N GLU A 151 3.10 10.18 -9.91
CA GLU A 151 4.00 9.12 -10.36
C GLU A 151 4.18 8.07 -9.27
N LEU A 152 4.46 6.84 -9.68
CA LEU A 152 4.87 5.79 -8.76
C LEU A 152 6.36 5.94 -8.45
N PRO A 153 6.76 6.17 -7.19
CA PRO A 153 8.18 6.25 -6.84
C PRO A 153 8.88 4.90 -7.02
N ASP A 154 10.21 4.95 -7.09
CA ASP A 154 11.03 3.74 -7.02
C ASP A 154 10.99 3.13 -5.61
N LEU A 155 10.12 2.12 -5.45
CA LEU A 155 9.94 1.35 -4.21
C LEU A 155 10.77 0.05 -4.20
N THR A 156 11.75 -0.11 -5.07
CA THR A 156 12.50 -1.37 -5.21
C THR A 156 13.23 -1.79 -3.95
N ASN A 157 13.71 -0.86 -3.13
CA ASN A 157 14.31 -1.17 -1.83
C ASN A 157 13.33 -1.82 -0.84
N LEU A 158 12.01 -1.61 -1.05
CA LEU A 158 10.96 -2.19 -0.21
C LEU A 158 10.53 -3.57 -0.71
N SER A 159 10.94 -3.99 -1.91
CA SER A 159 10.47 -5.20 -2.59
C SER A 159 10.61 -6.50 -1.81
N SER A 160 11.61 -6.58 -0.94
CA SER A 160 11.94 -7.78 -0.16
C SER A 160 11.05 -7.98 1.07
N ARG A 161 10.27 -6.98 1.49
CA ARG A 161 9.39 -7.04 2.66
C ARG A 161 8.00 -6.46 2.46
N LEU A 162 7.84 -5.44 1.61
CA LEU A 162 6.55 -4.76 1.43
C LEU A 162 5.51 -5.76 0.93
N SER A 163 4.45 -5.89 1.71
CA SER A 163 3.37 -6.85 1.49
C SER A 163 2.04 -6.17 1.21
N HIS A 164 1.86 -4.92 1.65
CA HIS A 164 0.64 -4.14 1.45
C HIS A 164 1.01 -2.74 0.99
N LEU A 165 0.53 -2.34 -0.19
CA LEU A 165 0.69 -1.01 -0.75
C LEU A 165 -0.68 -0.48 -1.19
N GLU A 166 -1.09 0.64 -0.64
CA GLU A 166 -2.37 1.25 -1.00
C GLU A 166 -2.17 2.64 -1.59
N LEU A 167 -2.62 2.85 -2.84
CA LEU A 167 -2.45 4.07 -3.61
C LEU A 167 -3.79 4.59 -4.18
N LYS A 168 -4.92 4.07 -3.71
CA LYS A 168 -6.25 4.46 -4.17
C LYS A 168 -6.44 5.98 -4.07
N ASP A 169 -7.22 6.56 -4.99
CA ASP A 169 -7.56 7.98 -4.92
C ASP A 169 -6.32 8.90 -4.99
N ASN A 170 -5.29 8.48 -5.75
CA ASN A 170 -4.20 9.31 -6.27
C ASN A 170 -4.37 9.59 -7.77
N GLU A 171 -3.46 10.38 -8.33
CA GLU A 171 -3.41 10.80 -9.75
C GLU A 171 -2.28 10.09 -10.54
N ILE A 172 -1.92 8.86 -10.16
CA ILE A 172 -0.85 8.07 -10.79
C ILE A 172 -1.33 7.58 -12.16
N TYR A 173 -0.63 8.00 -13.22
CA TYR A 173 -0.95 7.64 -14.62
C TYR A 173 0.04 6.65 -15.25
N ASP A 174 1.26 6.56 -14.72
CA ASP A 174 2.31 5.67 -15.26
C ASP A 174 2.74 4.66 -14.20
N PHE A 175 2.83 3.40 -14.60
CA PHE A 175 3.19 2.29 -13.74
C PHE A 175 4.20 1.40 -14.48
N PRO A 176 5.45 1.30 -14.00
CA PRO A 176 6.49 0.57 -14.72
C PRO A 176 6.12 -0.91 -14.94
N GLU A 177 6.37 -1.41 -16.16
CA GLU A 177 6.06 -2.80 -16.56
C GLU A 177 6.67 -3.84 -15.60
N ASP A 178 7.85 -3.55 -15.07
CA ASP A 178 8.61 -4.44 -14.21
C ASP A 178 8.34 -4.23 -12.71
N PHE A 179 7.46 -3.30 -12.31
CA PHE A 179 7.25 -3.00 -10.89
C PHE A 179 6.78 -4.24 -10.13
N LEU A 180 5.78 -4.96 -10.62
CA LEU A 180 5.27 -6.17 -9.95
C LEU A 180 6.25 -7.34 -10.00
N VAL A 181 7.11 -7.38 -11.01
CA VAL A 181 8.22 -8.34 -11.11
C VAL A 181 9.24 -8.08 -10.01
N LYS A 182 9.58 -6.80 -9.78
CA LYS A 182 10.50 -6.38 -8.73
C LYS A 182 9.90 -6.58 -7.34
N MET A 183 8.62 -6.27 -7.15
CA MET A 183 7.93 -6.33 -5.85
C MET A 183 7.54 -7.76 -5.43
N THR A 184 8.53 -8.63 -5.20
CA THR A 184 8.34 -10.08 -4.98
C THR A 184 7.51 -10.47 -3.75
N ARG A 185 7.42 -9.62 -2.72
CA ARG A 185 6.63 -9.91 -1.49
C ARG A 185 5.26 -9.23 -1.45
N LEU A 186 4.93 -8.38 -2.42
CA LEU A 186 3.72 -7.57 -2.38
C LEU A 186 2.48 -8.47 -2.55
N ARG A 187 1.59 -8.49 -1.56
CA ARG A 187 0.37 -9.30 -1.55
C ARG A 187 -0.86 -8.48 -1.85
N THR A 188 -0.90 -7.23 -1.41
CA THR A 188 -2.05 -6.35 -1.60
C THR A 188 -1.60 -5.08 -2.29
N LEU A 189 -2.28 -4.74 -3.40
CA LEU A 189 -2.07 -3.49 -4.12
C LEU A 189 -3.40 -2.85 -4.48
N THR A 190 -3.59 -1.58 -4.10
CA THR A 190 -4.66 -0.73 -4.63
C THR A 190 -4.06 0.35 -5.51
N LEU A 191 -4.70 0.66 -6.64
CA LEU A 191 -4.24 1.64 -7.63
C LEU A 191 -5.09 2.92 -7.60
N GLY A 192 -4.49 4.04 -8.02
CA GLY A 192 -5.08 5.38 -7.99
C GLY A 192 -6.34 5.54 -8.85
N ARG A 193 -7.22 6.49 -8.52
CA ARG A 193 -8.42 6.79 -9.32
C ARG A 193 -8.10 7.90 -10.31
N ARG A 194 -7.60 7.51 -11.48
CA ARG A 194 -7.85 8.10 -12.80
C ARG A 194 -6.71 7.71 -13.74
N SER A 195 -6.93 6.64 -14.46
CA SER A 195 -6.66 6.67 -15.88
C SER A 195 -7.51 5.61 -16.54
N SER A 196 -8.16 5.96 -17.63
CA SER A 196 -8.50 5.01 -18.70
C SER A 196 -7.26 4.33 -19.32
N ASP A 197 -6.06 4.65 -18.79
CA ASP A 197 -4.72 4.21 -19.15
C ASP A 197 -3.97 3.70 -17.90
N HIS A 198 -4.60 2.84 -17.09
CA HIS A 198 -3.81 2.02 -16.15
C HIS A 198 -2.87 1.17 -17.01
N PRO A 199 -1.69 0.73 -16.49
CA PRO A 199 -0.65 0.10 -17.30
C PRO A 199 -1.26 -0.89 -18.30
N THR A 200 -1.26 -0.50 -19.58
CA THR A 200 -1.68 -1.30 -20.73
C THR A 200 -0.74 -2.49 -20.98
N THR A 201 0.14 -2.77 -20.02
CA THR A 201 1.25 -3.70 -20.09
C THR A 201 0.89 -4.90 -19.24
N CYS A 202 0.73 -6.03 -19.92
CA CYS A 202 0.29 -7.30 -19.38
C CYS A 202 1.10 -7.68 -18.14
N ILE A 203 0.46 -7.62 -16.98
CA ILE A 203 1.02 -8.25 -15.80
C ILE A 203 0.86 -9.76 -16.00
N SER A 204 1.97 -10.48 -16.16
CA SER A 204 1.93 -11.95 -16.25
C SER A 204 1.18 -12.53 -15.03
N PRO A 205 0.21 -13.42 -15.24
CA PRO A 205 -0.49 -14.17 -14.20
C PRO A 205 0.36 -14.85 -13.13
N VAL A 206 1.61 -15.22 -13.44
CA VAL A 206 2.56 -15.73 -12.44
C VAL A 206 2.88 -14.67 -11.39
N HIS A 207 2.95 -13.40 -11.79
CA HIS A 207 3.11 -12.25 -10.90
C HIS A 207 1.81 -11.87 -10.18
N LEU A 208 0.65 -12.38 -10.60
CA LEU A 208 -0.65 -12.13 -9.96
C LEU A 208 -1.03 -13.21 -8.92
N SER A 209 -0.44 -14.41 -9.01
CA SER A 209 -0.76 -15.55 -8.14
C SER A 209 -0.54 -15.24 -6.65
N GLY A 210 -1.59 -15.41 -5.83
CA GLY A 210 -1.54 -15.19 -4.38
C GLY A 210 -1.53 -13.72 -3.96
N ARG A 211 -1.81 -12.78 -4.89
CA ARG A 211 -1.92 -11.35 -4.62
C ARG A 211 -3.38 -10.90 -4.76
N LYS A 212 -3.84 -10.09 -3.81
CA LYS A 212 -5.14 -9.42 -3.80
C LYS A 212 -5.02 -8.05 -4.46
N PHE A 213 -5.69 -7.87 -5.59
CA PHE A 213 -5.82 -6.58 -6.27
C PHE A 213 -7.26 -6.07 -6.12
N GLU A 214 -7.41 -4.81 -5.71
CA GLU A 214 -8.72 -4.16 -5.62
C GLU A 214 -8.79 -2.99 -6.61
N ASN A 215 -9.91 -2.88 -7.35
CA ASN A 215 -10.22 -1.84 -8.34
C ASN A 215 -9.45 -1.84 -9.68
N ILE A 216 -8.91 -2.97 -10.15
CA ILE A 216 -8.52 -3.09 -11.58
C ILE A 216 -9.81 -3.28 -12.39
N THR A 217 -10.16 -2.37 -13.30
CA THR A 217 -11.29 -2.58 -14.21
C THR A 217 -10.86 -3.34 -15.46
N LEU A 218 -11.69 -4.25 -15.99
CA LEU A 218 -11.35 -5.05 -17.19
C LEU A 218 -11.16 -4.20 -18.45
N ASP A 219 -11.72 -2.98 -18.47
CA ASP A 219 -11.52 -2.02 -19.55
C ASP A 219 -10.08 -1.48 -19.58
N GLU A 220 -9.38 -1.48 -18.44
CA GLU A 220 -7.97 -1.07 -18.30
C GLU A 220 -6.98 -2.13 -18.81
N LEU A 221 -7.44 -3.36 -19.05
CA LEU A 221 -6.64 -4.46 -19.61
C LEU A 221 -6.84 -4.62 -21.14
N ARG A 222 -7.60 -3.72 -21.77
CA ARG A 222 -7.89 -3.81 -23.22
C ARG A 222 -6.72 -3.28 -24.06
N PRO A 223 -6.32 -4.00 -25.13
CA PRO A 223 -5.44 -3.43 -26.13
C PRO A 223 -6.20 -2.32 -26.89
N GLN A 224 -5.54 -1.18 -27.12
CA GLN A 224 -6.14 0.00 -27.75
C GLN A 224 -6.41 -0.14 -29.27
N SER A 225 -6.09 -1.27 -29.91
CA SER A 225 -6.23 -1.45 -31.37
C SER A 225 -7.52 -2.19 -31.76
N VAL A 226 -8.25 -1.62 -32.72
CA VAL A 226 -9.59 -2.05 -33.18
C VAL A 226 -9.58 -3.38 -33.97
N ASP A 227 -8.43 -3.87 -34.44
CA ASP A 227 -8.34 -5.00 -35.37
C ASP A 227 -8.31 -6.42 -34.74
N GLN A 228 -8.53 -6.55 -33.44
CA GLN A 228 -8.53 -7.86 -32.77
C GLN A 228 -9.82 -8.13 -31.98
N GLN A 229 -10.97 -8.01 -32.66
CA GLN A 229 -12.23 -8.55 -32.15
C GLN A 229 -12.21 -10.09 -32.13
N ARG A 230 -11.64 -10.68 -31.09
CA ARG A 230 -12.08 -11.98 -30.56
C ARG A 230 -12.92 -11.70 -29.32
N VAL A 231 -14.08 -12.35 -29.25
CA VAL A 231 -15.25 -12.03 -28.41
C VAL A 231 -14.88 -11.79 -26.95
N TYR A 232 -14.93 -10.52 -26.51
CA TYR A 232 -14.82 -10.14 -25.11
C TYR A 232 -16.21 -10.16 -24.48
N SER A 233 -16.56 -11.20 -23.74
CA SER A 233 -17.79 -11.20 -22.93
C SER A 233 -17.58 -10.44 -21.62
N LYS A 234 -18.59 -9.65 -21.24
CA LYS A 234 -18.61 -8.84 -20.02
C LYS A 234 -18.65 -9.78 -18.81
N LEU A 235 -17.64 -9.73 -17.96
CA LEU A 235 -17.53 -10.70 -16.88
C LEU A 235 -18.33 -10.28 -15.66
N SER A 236 -19.30 -11.12 -15.29
CA SER A 236 -20.15 -10.94 -14.13
C SER A 236 -19.36 -11.26 -12.85
N ARG A 237 -19.33 -10.30 -11.91
CA ARG A 237 -18.74 -10.50 -10.58
C ARG A 237 -19.54 -11.53 -9.76
N PRO A 238 -18.91 -12.29 -8.83
CA PRO A 238 -17.48 -12.32 -8.51
C PRO A 238 -16.69 -13.37 -9.31
N TRP A 239 -15.45 -13.04 -9.63
CA TRP A 239 -14.53 -13.87 -10.40
C TRP A 239 -13.80 -14.90 -9.54
N HIS A 240 -13.94 -16.18 -9.88
CA HIS A 240 -13.19 -17.27 -9.26
C HIS A 240 -12.80 -18.27 -10.35
N CYS A 241 -11.50 -18.45 -10.58
CA CYS A 241 -11.01 -19.55 -11.42
C CYS A 241 -11.04 -20.85 -10.57
N PRO A 242 -11.81 -21.88 -10.95
CA PRO A 242 -11.95 -23.10 -10.15
C PRO A 242 -10.74 -24.05 -10.18
N LEU A 243 -9.72 -23.77 -11.01
CA LEU A 243 -8.54 -24.63 -11.14
C LEU A 243 -7.54 -24.39 -10.01
N SER A 244 -7.02 -25.47 -9.43
CA SER A 244 -5.95 -25.38 -8.43
C SER A 244 -4.61 -25.01 -9.08
N VAL A 245 -3.67 -24.45 -8.30
CA VAL A 245 -2.30 -24.16 -8.78
C VAL A 245 -1.67 -25.42 -9.33
N GLU A 246 -1.78 -26.54 -8.61
CA GLU A 246 -1.20 -27.81 -9.00
C GLU A 246 -1.69 -28.27 -10.37
N THR A 247 -3.01 -28.17 -10.64
CA THR A 247 -3.58 -28.51 -11.95
C THR A 247 -3.02 -27.62 -13.07
N LEU A 248 -2.88 -26.32 -12.82
CA LEU A 248 -2.35 -25.36 -13.80
C LEU A 248 -0.82 -25.51 -14.02
N THR A 249 -0.06 -25.84 -12.97
CA THR A 249 1.39 -26.07 -13.05
C THR A 249 1.75 -27.45 -13.60
N SER A 250 0.80 -28.39 -13.64
CA SER A 250 0.97 -29.74 -14.16
C SER A 250 0.77 -29.87 -15.67
N CYS A 251 0.33 -28.80 -16.35
CA CYS A 251 0.14 -28.80 -17.79
C CYS A 251 1.48 -28.95 -18.53
N ARG A 252 1.52 -29.84 -19.52
CA ARG A 252 2.68 -30.10 -20.36
C ARG A 252 2.76 -29.13 -21.54
N SER A 253 1.69 -28.38 -21.81
CA SER A 253 1.63 -27.36 -22.86
C SER A 253 0.57 -26.29 -22.57
N HIS A 254 0.71 -25.13 -23.21
CA HIS A 254 -0.27 -24.05 -23.16
C HIS A 254 -1.64 -24.47 -23.72
N ILE A 255 -1.66 -25.37 -24.71
CA ILE A 255 -2.89 -25.95 -25.29
C ILE A 255 -3.64 -26.79 -24.25
N GLU A 256 -2.92 -27.67 -23.53
CA GLU A 256 -3.51 -28.51 -22.48
C GLU A 256 -4.14 -27.66 -21.38
N CYS A 257 -3.45 -26.60 -20.99
CA CYS A 257 -3.90 -25.67 -19.98
C CYS A 257 -5.09 -24.81 -20.43
N GLY A 258 -5.15 -24.44 -21.71
CA GLY A 258 -6.32 -23.76 -22.28
C GLY A 258 -7.56 -24.63 -22.40
N ILE A 259 -7.39 -25.91 -22.73
CA ILE A 259 -8.48 -26.90 -22.73
C ILE A 259 -9.04 -27.08 -21.30
N LEU A 260 -8.17 -27.12 -20.29
CA LEU A 260 -8.59 -27.21 -18.88
C LEU A 260 -9.32 -25.94 -18.42
N CYS A 261 -8.80 -24.77 -18.78
CA CYS A 261 -9.41 -23.48 -18.45
C CYS A 261 -10.82 -23.33 -19.05
N ARG A 262 -11.00 -23.73 -20.32
CA ARG A 262 -12.31 -23.72 -21.00
C ARG A 262 -13.39 -24.54 -20.28
N LYS A 263 -13.00 -25.63 -19.61
CA LYS A 263 -13.95 -26.50 -18.90
C LYS A 263 -14.48 -25.88 -17.59
N GLN A 264 -14.02 -24.69 -17.24
CA GLN A 264 -14.25 -24.09 -15.94
C GLN A 264 -14.95 -22.74 -16.08
N PRO A 265 -16.05 -22.51 -15.34
CA PRO A 265 -16.72 -21.22 -15.34
C PRO A 265 -15.76 -20.14 -14.81
N ASN A 266 -15.70 -19.00 -15.50
CA ASN A 266 -14.89 -17.83 -15.11
C ASN A 266 -13.37 -18.05 -15.07
N CYS A 267 -12.83 -18.97 -15.89
CA CYS A 267 -11.38 -19.11 -16.08
C CYS A 267 -10.91 -18.27 -17.28
N LEU A 268 -9.86 -17.46 -17.10
CA LEU A 268 -9.23 -16.68 -18.18
C LEU A 268 -7.83 -17.20 -18.52
N MET A 269 -7.50 -17.08 -19.80
CA MET A 269 -6.13 -17.16 -20.28
C MET A 269 -5.63 -15.79 -20.73
N PHE A 270 -4.39 -15.49 -20.38
CA PHE A 270 -3.69 -14.29 -20.81
C PHE A 270 -2.63 -14.66 -21.84
N HIS A 271 -2.59 -13.88 -22.91
CA HIS A 271 -1.60 -13.97 -23.97
C HIS A 271 -0.86 -12.65 -24.09
N TYR A 272 0.47 -12.74 -24.22
CA TYR A 272 1.34 -11.61 -24.47
C TYR A 272 2.14 -11.84 -25.75
N HIS A 273 1.95 -10.96 -26.73
CA HIS A 273 2.76 -10.93 -27.94
C HIS A 273 2.87 -9.50 -28.45
N SER A 274 4.10 -9.06 -28.77
CA SER A 274 4.35 -7.77 -29.42
C SER A 274 3.67 -6.57 -28.72
N ASN A 275 3.89 -6.42 -27.41
CA ASN A 275 3.30 -5.37 -26.55
C ASN A 275 1.77 -5.32 -26.54
N THR A 276 1.10 -6.40 -26.96
CA THR A 276 -0.36 -6.48 -26.99
C THR A 276 -0.84 -7.51 -25.98
N CYS A 277 -1.84 -7.10 -25.19
CA CYS A 277 -2.49 -7.91 -24.19
C CYS A 277 -3.78 -8.51 -24.70
N LEU A 278 -3.84 -9.84 -24.76
CA LEU A 278 -5.05 -10.54 -25.18
C LEU A 278 -5.61 -11.35 -24.02
N VAL A 279 -6.82 -10.97 -23.60
CA VAL A 279 -7.66 -11.73 -22.67
C VAL A 279 -8.64 -12.53 -23.50
N THR A 280 -8.53 -13.85 -23.49
CA THR A 280 -9.47 -14.71 -24.22
C THR A 280 -10.38 -15.46 -23.24
N ASN A 281 -11.69 -15.31 -23.44
CA ASN A 281 -12.68 -16.26 -22.99
C ASN A 281 -12.98 -17.17 -24.19
N ILE A 282 -12.46 -18.39 -24.17
CA ILE A 282 -12.47 -19.26 -25.35
C ILE A 282 -13.87 -19.88 -25.51
N GLU A 283 -14.74 -19.21 -26.26
CA GLU A 283 -16.00 -19.79 -26.74
C GLU A 283 -15.85 -20.25 -28.21
N GLY A 284 -15.65 -21.56 -28.43
CA GLY A 284 -15.57 -22.16 -29.77
C GLY A 284 -14.68 -23.41 -29.85
N PRO A 285 -14.73 -24.22 -30.92
CA PRO A 285 -13.74 -25.28 -31.17
C PRO A 285 -12.33 -24.67 -31.28
N LEU A 286 -11.33 -25.36 -30.73
CA LEU A 286 -9.94 -24.92 -30.68
C LEU A 286 -9.18 -25.58 -31.83
N ASP A 287 -8.73 -24.82 -32.81
CA ASP A 287 -7.83 -25.33 -33.85
C ASP A 287 -6.37 -25.01 -33.47
N GLN A 288 -5.41 -25.85 -33.90
CA GLN A 288 -3.98 -25.64 -33.61
C GLN A 288 -3.45 -24.30 -34.15
N GLU A 289 -4.12 -23.72 -35.15
CA GLU A 289 -3.79 -22.41 -35.72
C GLU A 289 -4.17 -21.24 -34.79
N ASP A 290 -4.98 -21.46 -33.76
CA ASP A 290 -5.38 -20.42 -32.80
C ASP A 290 -4.30 -20.08 -31.76
N PHE A 291 -3.25 -20.90 -31.66
CA PHE A 291 -2.15 -20.71 -30.72
C PHE A 291 -0.86 -20.36 -31.48
N PRO A 292 -0.34 -19.12 -31.36
CA PRO A 292 0.94 -18.77 -31.98
C PRO A 292 2.07 -19.59 -31.32
N GLN A 293 2.82 -20.35 -32.12
CA GLN A 293 3.86 -21.28 -31.66
C GLN A 293 5.02 -20.63 -30.88
N TYR A 294 5.10 -19.29 -30.83
CA TYR A 294 6.21 -18.53 -30.27
C TYR A 294 5.80 -17.56 -29.16
N SER A 295 4.78 -17.89 -28.36
CA SER A 295 4.24 -16.99 -27.34
C SER A 295 4.23 -17.57 -25.94
N ASP A 296 4.47 -16.70 -24.94
CA ASP A 296 4.37 -17.03 -23.52
C ASP A 296 2.91 -16.86 -23.07
N TRP A 297 2.36 -17.92 -22.49
CA TRP A 297 0.99 -17.99 -22.01
C TRP A 297 0.95 -18.12 -20.51
N TYR A 298 -0.06 -17.52 -19.90
CA TYR A 298 -0.14 -17.47 -18.45
C TYR A 298 -1.58 -17.60 -17.96
N ILE A 299 -1.76 -18.21 -16.78
CA ILE A 299 -3.07 -18.51 -16.19
C ILE A 299 -3.13 -17.93 -14.78
N VAL A 300 -4.17 -17.13 -14.50
CA VAL A 300 -4.32 -16.46 -13.20
C VAL A 300 -5.14 -17.34 -12.26
N LYS A 301 -4.66 -17.41 -11.02
CA LYS A 301 -5.40 -17.92 -9.87
C LYS A 301 -5.66 -16.75 -8.91
N SER A 302 -6.83 -16.72 -8.29
CA SER A 302 -7.13 -15.91 -7.09
C SER A 302 -6.37 -16.40 -5.86
#